data_AF-A0A822C217-F1
#
_entry.id   AF-A0A822C217-F1
#
_cell.length_a   1.000
_cell.length_b   1.000
_cell.length_c   1.000
_cell.angle_alpha   90.00
_cell.angle_beta   90.00
_cell.angle_gamma   90.00
#
_symmetry.space_group_name_H-M   'P 1'
#
loop_
_entity.id
_entity.type
_entity.pdbx_description
1 polymer ?
#
loop_
_entity_poly.entity_id
_entity_poly.type
_entity_poly.pdbx_seq_one_letter_code
_entity_poly.pdbx_strand_id
1 'polypeptide(L)'
;HIGQGVNMAIEDAISLAMCLEKYNFQMEPAFQEYYKKRFNRTKRVVDMARYMGSFYRSENPIISSIRRHVYPRIFLSRTMLKRLEKEIFENCPVPVQQKNIVK
;
A
#
# COMPACT_ATOMS: atom_id res chain seq x y z
N HIS A 1 -6.20 6.47 11.64
CA HIS A 1 -6.20 5.71 10.37
C HIS A 1 -4.85 5.93 9.71
N ILE A 2 -4.19 4.87 9.25
CA ILE A 2 -3.00 5.00 8.40
C ILE A 2 -3.52 5.61 7.10
N GLY A 3 -3.04 6.80 6.71
CA GLY A 3 -3.58 7.63 5.61
C GLY A 3 -3.45 7.04 4.20
N GLN A 4 -3.60 5.72 4.05
CA GLN A 4 -3.43 4.97 2.81
C GLN A 4 -4.65 5.02 1.89
N GLY A 5 -5.81 5.51 2.35
CA GLY A 5 -7.02 5.60 1.53
C GLY A 5 -6.85 6.52 0.32
N VAL A 6 -6.24 7.69 0.51
CA VAL A 6 -6.00 8.66 -0.57
C VAL A 6 -5.00 8.10 -1.59
N ASN A 7 -3.88 7.55 -1.12
CA ASN A 7 -2.87 6.94 -2.00
C ASN A 7 -3.47 5.80 -2.82
N MET A 8 -4.30 4.96 -2.20
CA MET A 8 -4.97 3.85 -2.88
C MET A 8 -5.96 4.33 -3.94
N ALA A 9 -6.73 5.40 -3.66
CA ALA A 9 -7.63 6.00 -4.64
C ALA A 9 -6.89 6.59 -5.84
N ILE A 10 -5.74 7.24 -5.62
CA ILE A 10 -4.88 7.74 -6.71
C ILE A 10 -4.35 6.58 -7.55
N GLU A 11 -3.84 5.53 -6.90
CA GLU A 11 -3.36 4.35 -7.62
C GLU A 11 -4.49 3.66 -8.40
N ASP A 12 -5.71 3.59 -7.85
CA ASP A 12 -6.91 3.03 -8.49
C ASP A 12 -7.28 3.83 -9.74
N ALA A 13 -7.33 5.17 -9.64
CA ALA A 13 -7.67 6.05 -10.76
C ALA A 13 -6.71 5.86 -11.94
N ILE A 14 -5.39 5.83 -11.68
CA ILE A 14 -4.39 5.64 -12.72
C ILE A 14 -4.49 4.22 -13.32
N SER A 15 -4.63 3.20 -12.48
CA SER A 15 -4.75 1.81 -12.95
C SER A 15 -6.00 1.60 -13.81
N LEU A 16 -7.11 2.26 -13.46
CA LEU A 16 -8.35 2.21 -14.22
C LEU A 16 -8.21 2.92 -15.56
N ALA A 17 -7.61 4.11 -15.59
CA ALA A 17 -7.34 4.85 -16.82
C ALA A 17 -6.53 4.02 -17.81
N MET A 18 -5.44 3.39 -17.35
CA MET A 18 -4.61 2.49 -18.18
C MET A 18 -5.41 1.27 -18.70
N CYS A 19 -6.34 0.73 -17.92
CA CYS A 19 -7.17 -0.38 -18.36
C CYS A 19 -8.20 0.09 -19.41
N LEU A 20 -8.81 1.26 -19.21
CA LEU A 20 -9.75 1.83 -20.19
C LEU A 20 -9.05 2.09 -21.53
N GLU A 21 -7.87 2.70 -21.52
CA GLU A 21 -7.08 2.93 -22.74
C GLU A 21 -6.71 1.61 -23.43
N LYS A 22 -6.25 0.60 -22.69
CA LYS A 22 -5.88 -0.73 -23.23
C LYS A 22 -7.03 -1.41 -23.99
N TYR A 23 -8.28 -1.20 -23.56
CA TYR A 23 -9.46 -1.83 -24.16
C TYR A 23 -10.30 -0.85 -25.00
N ASN A 24 -9.72 0.26 -25.51
CA ASN A 24 -10.43 1.27 -26.31
C ASN A 24 -11.73 1.74 -25.66
N PHE A 25 -11.70 1.97 -24.33
CA PHE A 25 -12.84 2.39 -23.52
C PHE A 25 -14.04 1.42 -23.50
N GLN A 26 -13.83 0.14 -23.84
CA GLN A 26 -14.82 -0.91 -23.59
C GLN A 26 -14.89 -1.24 -22.10
N MET A 27 -16.04 -1.00 -21.47
CA MET A 27 -16.20 -1.03 -20.02
C MET A 27 -16.00 -2.42 -19.40
N GLU A 28 -16.73 -3.43 -19.86
CA GLU A 28 -16.63 -4.82 -19.36
C GLU A 28 -15.19 -5.35 -19.29
N PRO A 29 -14.43 -5.43 -20.39
CA PRO A 29 -13.08 -6.00 -20.36
C PRO A 29 -12.10 -5.14 -19.55
N ALA A 30 -12.25 -3.81 -19.57
CA ALA A 30 -11.43 -2.90 -18.78
C ALA A 30 -11.64 -3.08 -17.28
N PHE A 31 -12.90 -3.18 -16.83
CA PHE A 31 -13.24 -3.36 -15.42
C PHE A 31 -12.83 -4.74 -14.91
N GLN A 32 -12.97 -5.80 -15.72
CA GLN A 32 -12.49 -7.13 -15.35
C GLN A 32 -10.96 -7.17 -15.15
N GLU A 33 -10.20 -6.55 -16.05
CA GLU A 33 -8.74 -6.47 -15.93
C GLU A 33 -8.34 -5.61 -14.72
N TYR A 34 -8.98 -4.45 -14.55
CA TYR A 34 -8.78 -3.57 -13.40
C TYR A 34 -9.00 -4.32 -12.08
N TYR A 35 -10.11 -5.04 -11.96
CA TYR A 35 -10.44 -5.82 -10.77
C TYR A 35 -9.36 -6.87 -10.47
N LYS A 36 -8.94 -7.64 -11.48
CA LYS A 36 -7.88 -8.66 -11.33
C LYS A 36 -6.56 -8.05 -10.84
N LYS A 37 -6.19 -6.87 -11.35
CA LYS A 37 -4.96 -6.17 -10.96
C LYS A 37 -5.02 -5.59 -9.55
N ARG A 38 -6.16 -5.05 -9.13
CA ARG A 38 -6.27 -4.23 -7.90
C ARG A 38 -6.82 -4.96 -6.69
N PHE A 39 -7.56 -6.05 -6.87
CA PHE A 39 -8.23 -6.75 -5.76
C PHE A 39 -7.24 -7.21 -4.68
N ASN A 40 -6.18 -7.92 -5.07
CA ASN A 40 -5.21 -8.46 -4.11
C ASN A 40 -4.46 -7.36 -3.34
N ARG A 41 -4.06 -6.29 -4.04
CA ARG A 41 -3.38 -5.12 -3.45
C ARG A 41 -4.28 -4.42 -2.44
N THR A 42 -5.51 -4.10 -2.84
CA THR A 42 -6.50 -3.40 -2.01
C THR A 42 -6.84 -4.21 -0.77
N LYS A 43 -7.09 -5.51 -0.94
CA LYS A 43 -7.36 -6.42 0.16
C LYS A 43 -6.22 -6.43 1.18
N ARG A 44 -4.97 -6.58 0.72
CA ARG A 44 -3.78 -6.58 1.61
C ARG A 44 -3.65 -5.28 2.40
N VAL A 45 -3.87 -4.13 1.76
CA VAL A 45 -3.80 -2.81 2.42
C VAL A 45 -4.89 -2.66 3.47
N VAL A 46 -6.13 -3.00 3.12
CA VAL A 46 -7.27 -2.90 4.05
C VAL A 46 -7.11 -3.85 5.24
N ASP A 47 -6.72 -5.09 4.99
CA ASP A 47 -6.51 -6.08 6.05
C ASP A 47 -5.36 -5.64 6.97
N MET A 48 -4.25 -5.13 6.41
CA MET A 48 -3.13 -4.57 7.18
C MET A 48 -3.57 -3.37 8.04
N ALA A 49 -4.36 -2.45 7.50
CA ALA A 49 -4.90 -1.32 8.25
C ALA A 49 -5.81 -1.77 9.40
N ARG A 50 -6.63 -2.81 9.19
CA ARG A 50 -7.47 -3.42 10.22
C ARG A 50 -6.62 -4.08 11.32
N TYR A 51 -5.61 -4.87 10.94
CA TYR A 51 -4.71 -5.51 11.90
C TYR A 51 -3.94 -4.48 12.72
N MET A 52 -3.38 -3.45 12.09
CA MET A 52 -2.71 -2.37 12.81
C MET A 52 -3.68 -1.65 13.73
N GLY A 53 -4.89 -1.33 13.28
CA GLY A 53 -5.92 -0.72 14.12
C GLY A 53 -6.25 -1.57 15.36
N SER A 54 -6.36 -2.88 15.19
CA SER A 54 -6.56 -3.83 16.29
C SER A 54 -5.35 -3.88 17.23
N PHE A 55 -4.13 -3.95 16.68
CA PHE A 55 -2.88 -3.95 17.45
C PHE A 55 -2.72 -2.68 18.30
N TYR A 56 -3.01 -1.51 17.74
CA TYR A 56 -2.90 -0.24 18.46
C TYR A 56 -3.95 -0.08 19.56
N ARG A 57 -5.14 -0.68 19.40
CA ARG A 57 -6.23 -0.63 20.38
C ARG A 57 -6.25 -1.83 21.35
N SER A 58 -5.37 -2.82 21.16
CA SER A 58 -5.38 -4.02 21.99
C SER A 58 -5.00 -3.68 23.44
N GLU A 59 -5.84 -4.12 24.38
CA GLU A 59 -5.62 -3.97 25.82
C GLU A 59 -4.80 -5.12 26.42
N ASN A 60 -4.38 -6.09 25.59
CA ASN A 60 -3.60 -7.22 26.08
C ASN A 60 -2.25 -6.72 26.67
N PRO A 61 -1.90 -7.11 27.92
CA PRO A 61 -0.69 -6.63 28.60
C PRO A 61 0.61 -7.00 27.87
N ILE A 62 0.62 -8.12 27.14
CA ILE A 62 1.78 -8.55 26.35
C ILE A 62 1.92 -7.66 25.11
N ILE A 63 0.84 -7.47 24.36
CA ILE A 63 0.82 -6.64 23.13
C ILE A 63 1.16 -5.19 23.44
N SER A 64 0.63 -4.65 24.55
CA SER A 64 0.92 -3.30 25.00
C SER A 64 2.38 -3.12 25.44
N SER A 65 3.00 -4.14 26.07
CA SER A 65 4.42 -4.13 26.42
C SER A 65 5.33 -4.15 25.17
N ILE A 66 5.01 -4.99 24.18
CA ILE A 66 5.72 -5.05 22.89
C ILE A 66 5.63 -3.70 22.17
N ARG A 67 4.44 -3.10 22.08
CA ARG A 67 4.21 -1.80 21.46
C ARG A 67 5.06 -0.70 22.10
N ARG A 68 5.24 -0.74 23.42
CA ARG A 68 5.95 0.30 24.18
C ARG A 68 7.47 0.16 24.11
N HIS A 69 8.00 -1.06 24.14
CA HIS A 69 9.44 -1.29 24.33
C HIS A 69 10.19 -1.83 23.10
N VAL A 70 9.51 -2.61 22.25
CA VAL A 70 10.13 -3.31 21.13
C VAL A 70 9.92 -2.53 19.83
N TYR A 71 8.70 -2.03 19.63
CA TYR A 71 8.32 -1.32 18.40
C TYR A 71 9.22 -0.10 18.07
N PRO A 72 9.50 0.85 19.00
CA PRO A 72 10.33 1.99 18.66
C PRO A 72 11.77 1.59 18.30
N ARG A 73 12.35 0.59 18.99
CA ARG A 73 13.72 0.15 18.72
C ARG A 73 13.88 -0.51 17.35
N ILE A 74 12.89 -1.28 16.92
CA ILE A 74 12.91 -1.94 15.61
C ILE A 74 12.58 -0.93 14.50
N PHE A 75 11.58 -0.08 14.71
CA PHE A 75 11.11 0.88 13.71
C PHE A 75 12.11 2.00 13.42
N LEU A 76 12.89 2.45 14.42
CA LEU A 76 13.94 3.46 14.24
C LEU A 76 15.21 2.93 13.54
N SER A 77 15.29 1.63 13.24
CA SER A 77 16.43 1.12 12.49
C SER A 77 16.37 1.60 11.04
N ARG A 78 17.37 2.41 10.65
CA ARG A 78 17.49 2.98 9.29
C ARG A 78 17.46 1.90 8.19
N THR A 79 17.93 0.70 8.50
CA THR A 79 17.93 -0.45 7.59
C THR A 79 16.54 -0.97 7.28
N MET A 80 15.64 -0.99 8.28
CA MET A 80 14.27 -1.46 8.12
C MET A 80 13.43 -0.45 7.33
N LEU A 81 13.61 0.85 7.60
CA LEU A 81 12.97 1.92 6.79
C LEU A 81 13.37 1.84 5.31
N LYS A 82 14.66 1.64 5.01
CA LYS A 82 15.13 1.47 3.62
C LYS A 82 14.54 0.22 2.95
N ARG A 83 14.35 -0.87 3.69
CA ARG A 83 13.71 -2.08 3.17
C ARG A 83 12.22 -1.86 2.89
N LEU A 84 11.50 -1.18 3.78
CA LEU A 84 10.10 -0.83 3.58
C LEU A 84 9.92 0.10 2.39
N GLU A 85 10.77 1.11 2.26
CA GLU A 85 10.77 2.02 1.10
C GLU A 85 10.99 1.24 -0.20
N LYS A 86 11.98 0.34 -0.23
CA LYS A 86 12.24 -0.53 -1.37
C LYS A 86 11.05 -1.44 -1.69
N GLU A 87 10.43 -2.07 -0.68
CA GLU A 87 9.24 -2.91 -0.87
C GLU A 87 8.06 -2.09 -1.41
N ILE A 88 7.84 -0.87 -0.92
CA ILE A 88 6.79 0.02 -1.41
C ILE A 88 7.03 0.39 -2.87
N PHE A 89 8.27 0.71 -3.24
CA PHE A 89 8.64 1.08 -4.59
C PHE A 89 8.50 -0.10 -5.56
N GLU A 90 9.01 -1.27 -5.19
CA GLU A 90 8.97 -2.49 -6.02
C GLU A 90 7.54 -3.02 -6.20
N ASN A 91 6.67 -2.87 -5.20
CA ASN A 91 5.28 -3.31 -5.27
C ASN A 91 4.31 -2.20 -5.69
N CYS A 92 4.82 -1.04 -6.15
CA CYS A 92 3.96 0.02 -6.68
C CYS A 92 3.35 -0.45 -8.01
N PRO A 93 2.02 -0.56 -8.11
CA PRO A 93 1.34 -1.06 -9.31
C PRO A 93 1.24 0.02 -10.41
N VAL A 94 1.53 1.28 -10.06
CA VAL A 94 1.54 2.41 -10.97
C VAL A 94 2.95 2.55 -11.54
N PRO A 95 3.12 2.71 -12.87
CA PRO A 95 4.43 2.98 -13.45
C PRO A 95 5.00 4.26 -12.86
N VAL A 96 6.02 4.12 -12.01
CA VAL A 96 6.71 5.26 -11.42
C VAL A 96 7.53 5.91 -12.52
N GLN A 97 7.23 7.16 -12.87
CA GLN A 97 8.14 7.95 -13.69
C GLN A 97 9.45 8.07 -12.92
N GLN A 98 10.51 7.41 -13.38
CA GLN A 98 11.83 7.56 -12.79
C GLN A 98 12.20 9.04 -12.92
N LYS A 99 12.20 9.77 -11.79
CA LYS A 99 12.83 11.08 -11.75
C LYS A 99 14.29 10.85 -12.12
N ASN A 100 14.67 11.25 -13.33
CA ASN A 100 16.02 11.75 -13.58
C ASN A 100 16.16 12.95 -12.65
N ILE A 101 16.60 12.69 -11.42
CA ILE A 101 17.06 13.72 -10.52
C ILE A 101 18.28 14.30 -11.22
N VAL A 102 18.07 15.44 -11.89
CA VAL A 102 19.14 16.25 -12.46
C VAL A 102 20.20 16.42 -11.38
N LYS A 103 21.41 15.98 -11.71
CA LYS A 103 22.60 16.04 -10.85
C LYS A 103 22.87 17.46 -10.36
#